data_AF-L7U548-F1
#
_entry.id   AF-L7U548-F1
#
_cell.length_a   1.000
_cell.length_b   1.000
_cell.length_c   1.000
_cell.angle_alpha   90.00
_cell.angle_beta   90.00
_cell.angle_gamma   90.00
#
_symmetry.space_group_name_H-M   'P 1'
#
loop_
_entity.id
_entity.type
_entity.pdbx_description
1 polymer ?
#
loop_
_entity_poly.entity_id
_entity_poly.type
_entity_poly.pdbx_seq_one_letter_code
_entity_poly.pdbx_strand_id
1 'polypeptide(L)'
;MTQDPTRKGHIVVVFGSTGTAGQGAIQACLAAPGGSEVRSITRRPLGIAHTRLRELSGSDFAHREGMRALTQALSISRERGRSAPPP
;
A
#
# COMPACT_ATOMS: atom_id res chain seq x y z
N MET A 1 -15.13 -1.69 -20.28
CA MET A 1 -13.79 -2.06 -19.75
C MET A 1 -13.97 -3.12 -18.69
N THR A 2 -13.93 -4.39 -19.07
CA THR A 2 -14.11 -5.53 -18.16
C THR A 2 -12.74 -5.86 -17.56
N GLN A 3 -12.53 -5.55 -16.28
CA GLN A 3 -11.30 -5.96 -15.60
C GLN A 3 -11.28 -7.48 -15.48
N ASP A 4 -10.16 -8.08 -15.86
CA ASP A 4 -9.93 -9.53 -15.85
C ASP A 4 -9.87 -10.05 -14.39
N PRO A 5 -10.78 -10.96 -13.98
CA PRO A 5 -10.82 -11.50 -12.62
C PRO A 5 -9.65 -12.44 -12.29
N THR A 6 -8.78 -12.78 -13.25
CA THR A 6 -7.61 -13.66 -13.04
C THR A 6 -6.33 -12.91 -12.64
N ARG A 7 -6.35 -11.58 -12.61
CA ARG A 7 -5.16 -10.79 -12.26
C ARG A 7 -4.79 -11.04 -10.79
N LYS A 8 -3.63 -11.66 -10.55
CA LYS A 8 -3.03 -11.81 -9.20
C LYS A 8 -3.16 -10.49 -8.44
N GLY A 9 -3.63 -10.55 -7.18
CA GLY A 9 -3.73 -9.37 -6.33
C GLY A 9 -2.43 -8.57 -6.34
N HIS A 10 -2.51 -7.32 -6.79
CA HIS A 10 -1.35 -6.43 -6.89
C HIS A 10 -1.24 -5.59 -5.62
N ILE A 11 -0.01 -5.29 -5.22
CA ILE A 11 0.28 -4.36 -4.14
C ILE A 11 0.78 -3.07 -4.78
N VAL A 12 0.09 -1.97 -4.53
CA VAL A 12 0.50 -0.63 -4.98
C VAL A 12 1.15 0.07 -3.81
N VAL A 13 2.41 0.46 -3.99
CA VAL A 13 3.18 1.19 -2.97
C VAL A 13 3.24 2.66 -3.37
N VAL A 14 2.80 3.56 -2.48
CA VAL A 14 2.71 5.00 -2.75
C VAL A 14 3.57 5.79 -1.75
N PHE A 15 4.64 6.40 -2.25
CA PHE A 15 5.44 7.38 -1.53
C PHE A 15 4.91 8.80 -1.74
N GLY A 16 5.30 9.73 -0.86
CA GLY A 16 4.85 11.12 -0.98
C GLY A 16 3.34 11.27 -0.85
N SER A 17 2.71 10.35 -0.12
CA SER A 17 1.26 10.21 -0.07
C SER A 17 0.56 11.33 0.69
N THR A 18 1.30 12.23 1.35
CA THR A 18 0.80 13.49 1.93
C THR A 18 0.71 14.63 0.91
N GLY A 19 1.30 14.46 -0.28
CA GLY A 19 1.24 15.45 -1.37
C GLY A 19 0.02 15.26 -2.26
N THR A 20 -0.28 16.25 -3.08
CA THR A 20 -1.47 16.29 -3.97
C THR A 20 -1.53 15.09 -4.91
N ALA A 21 -0.43 14.76 -5.58
CA ALA A 21 -0.36 13.62 -6.49
C ALA A 21 -0.52 12.28 -5.75
N GLY A 22 0.12 12.14 -4.58
CA GLY A 22 0.07 10.90 -3.80
C GLY A 22 -1.32 10.63 -3.23
N GLN A 23 -2.02 11.66 -2.75
CA GLN A 23 -3.43 11.55 -2.34
C GLN A 23 -4.32 11.14 -3.50
N GLY A 24 -4.18 11.78 -4.67
CA GLY A 24 -4.94 11.40 -5.88
C GLY A 24 -4.71 9.95 -6.30
N ALA A 25 -3.46 9.48 -6.24
CA ALA A 25 -3.11 8.10 -6.55
C ALA A 25 -3.74 7.10 -5.56
N ILE A 26 -3.71 7.37 -4.26
CA ILE A 26 -4.37 6.53 -3.25
C ILE A 26 -5.87 6.47 -3.53
N GLN A 27 -6.53 7.61 -3.72
CA GLN A 27 -7.96 7.66 -3.98
C GLN A 27 -8.35 6.86 -5.23
N ALA A 28 -7.60 7.00 -6.33
CA ALA A 28 -7.83 6.24 -7.55
C ALA A 28 -7.66 4.71 -7.35
N CYS A 29 -6.63 4.29 -6.61
CA CYS A 29 -6.40 2.86 -6.34
C CYS A 29 -7.46 2.26 -5.41
N LEU A 30 -7.96 3.04 -4.45
CA LEU A 30 -9.04 2.63 -3.57
C LEU A 30 -10.40 2.64 -4.30
N ALA A 31 -10.61 3.49 -5.30
CA ALA A 31 -11.84 3.47 -6.11
C ALA A 31 -11.90 2.35 -7.16
N ALA A 32 -10.75 1.80 -7.56
CA ALA A 32 -10.68 0.78 -8.61
C ALA A 32 -11.33 -0.56 -8.19
N PRO A 33 -12.23 -1.16 -9.01
CA PRO A 33 -12.71 -2.53 -8.82
C PRO A 33 -11.57 -3.54 -8.96
N GLY A 34 -11.69 -4.72 -8.34
CA GLY A 34 -10.62 -5.74 -8.31
C GLY A 34 -9.47 -5.42 -7.32
N GLY A 35 -9.80 -4.65 -6.29
CA GLY A 35 -8.93 -3.90 -5.38
C GLY A 35 -7.53 -4.44 -5.10
N SER A 36 -6.54 -3.67 -5.53
CA SER A 36 -5.15 -3.81 -5.07
C SER A 36 -5.03 -3.38 -3.60
N GLU A 37 -4.14 -4.06 -2.85
CA GLU A 37 -3.70 -3.57 -1.53
C GLU A 37 -2.85 -2.32 -1.75
N VAL A 38 -3.19 -1.23 -1.08
CA VAL A 38 -2.44 0.02 -1.16
C VAL A 38 -1.60 0.18 0.10
N ARG A 39 -0.29 0.35 -0.07
CA ARG A 39 0.65 0.59 1.01
C ARG A 39 1.21 2.00 0.87
N SER A 40 0.78 2.87 1.75
CA SER A 40 1.26 4.24 1.83
C SER A 40 2.50 4.30 2.71
N ILE A 41 3.52 5.00 2.24
CA ILE A 41 4.77 5.20 2.98
C ILE A 41 4.90 6.67 3.30
N THR A 42 4.74 6.99 4.57
CA THR A 42 4.66 8.37 5.04
C THR A 42 5.43 8.52 6.33
N ARG A 43 5.84 9.76 6.60
CA ARG A 43 6.42 10.15 7.90
C ARG A 43 5.35 10.64 8.89
N ARG A 44 4.14 10.92 8.39
CA ARG A 44 3.00 11.42 9.15
C ARG A 44 1.76 10.62 8.74
N PRO A 45 0.84 10.32 9.68
CA PRO A 45 -0.39 9.62 9.36
C PRO A 45 -1.22 10.44 8.36
N LEU A 46 -1.83 9.75 7.39
CA LEU A 46 -2.78 10.32 6.44
C LEU A 46 -4.17 10.50 7.05
N GLY A 47 -4.47 9.76 8.13
CA GLY A 47 -5.79 9.79 8.77
C GLY A 47 -6.89 9.12 7.94
N ILE A 48 -6.52 8.28 6.97
CA ILE A 48 -7.46 7.58 6.09
C ILE A 48 -7.66 6.16 6.62
N ALA A 49 -8.86 5.85 7.11
CA ALA A 49 -9.23 4.50 7.50
C ALA A 49 -9.84 3.76 6.30
N HIS A 50 -9.13 2.74 5.78
CA HIS A 50 -9.65 1.90 4.70
C HIS A 50 -9.08 0.47 4.79
N THR A 51 -9.92 -0.55 4.62
CA THR A 51 -9.53 -1.97 4.78
C THR A 51 -8.40 -2.42 3.84
N ARG A 52 -8.32 -1.81 2.65
CA ARG A 52 -7.24 -2.02 1.66
C ARG A 52 -6.06 -1.05 1.76
N LEU A 53 -6.08 -0.10 2.70
CA LEU A 53 -4.98 0.84 2.90
C LEU A 53 -4.18 0.44 4.14
N ARG A 54 -2.86 0.31 3.97
CA ARG A 54 -1.92 0.19 5.08
C ARG A 54 -0.95 1.35 5.06
N GLU A 55 -0.78 1.97 6.21
CA GLU A 55 0.21 3.02 6.40
C GLU A 55 1.47 2.39 7.00
N LEU A 56 2.59 2.62 6.33
CA LEU A 56 3.92 2.22 6.79
C LEU A 56 4.66 3.49 7.17
N SER A 57 4.74 3.72 8.48
CA SER A 57 5.48 4.84 9.04
C SER A 57 6.96 4.47 9.19
N GLY A 58 7.84 5.22 8.54
CA GLY A 58 9.29 5.09 8.72
C GLY A 58 9.95 6.46 8.80
N SER A 59 11.03 6.55 9.58
CA SER A 59 11.60 7.83 10.01
C SER A 59 12.32 8.60 8.89
N ASP A 60 12.84 7.94 7.86
CA ASP A 60 13.40 8.63 6.70
C ASP A 60 13.58 7.66 5.53
N PHE A 61 13.15 8.05 4.33
CA PHE A 61 13.28 7.28 3.09
C PHE A 61 14.18 7.97 2.07
N ALA A 62 14.76 9.13 2.39
CA ALA A 62 15.74 9.81 1.54
C ALA A 62 17.10 9.07 1.51
N HIS A 63 17.32 8.16 2.46
CA HIS A 63 18.53 7.38 2.58
C HIS A 63 18.31 5.92 2.15
N ARG A 64 19.34 5.33 1.51
CA ARG A 64 19.32 3.95 1.01
C ARG A 64 18.98 2.91 2.09
N GLU A 65 19.36 3.16 3.34
CA GLU A 65 19.07 2.28 4.48
C GLU A 65 17.57 2.23 4.81
N GLY A 66 16.90 3.38 4.81
CA GLY A 66 15.44 3.46 5.00
C GLY A 66 14.67 2.71 3.93
N MET A 67 15.15 2.78 2.68
CA MET A 67 14.55 2.03 1.56
C MET A 67 14.80 0.52 1.64
N ARG A 68 15.97 0.08 2.14
CA ARG A 68 16.25 -1.35 2.39
C ARG A 68 15.34 -1.93 3.46
N ALA A 69 15.19 -1.22 4.59
CA ALA A 69 14.34 -1.65 5.69
C ALA A 69 12.87 -1.83 5.25
N LEU A 70 12.37 -0.89 4.44
CA LEU A 70 11.03 -0.99 3.85
C LEU A 70 10.89 -2.20 2.93
N THR A 71 11.84 -2.41 2.03
CA THR A 71 11.78 -3.54 1.07
C THR A 71 11.70 -4.87 1.81
N GLN A 72 12.46 -5.01 2.90
CA GLN A 72 12.44 -6.20 3.75
C GLN A 72 11.10 -6.37 4.49
N ALA A 73 10.53 -5.29 5.01
CA ALA A 73 9.20 -5.29 5.63
C ALA A 73 8.07 -5.65 4.64
N LEU A 74 8.18 -5.20 3.39
CA LEU A 74 7.24 -5.54 2.32
C LEU A 74 7.34 -7.01 1.91
N SER A 75 8.55 -7.58 1.86
CA SER A 75 8.76 -9.02 1.61
C SER A 75 8.15 -9.91 2.70
N ILE A 76 8.32 -9.54 3.98
CA ILE A 76 7.74 -10.29 5.12
C ILE A 76 6.20 -10.19 5.12
N SER A 77 5.66 -9.03 4.76
CA SER A 77 4.20 -8.82 4.75
C SER A 77 3.47 -9.65 3.69
N ARG A 78 4.17 -10.14 2.65
CA ARG A 78 3.61 -11.05 1.64
C ARG A 78 3.20 -12.41 2.23
N GLU A 79 3.82 -12.84 3.33
CA GLU A 79 3.53 -14.12 3.98
C GLU A 79 2.32 -14.05 4.90
N ARG A 80 2.02 -12.88 5.49
CA ARG A 80 0.90 -12.72 6.43
C ARG A 80 -0.46 -12.41 5.76
N GLY A 81 -0.46 -12.04 4.48
CA GLY A 81 -1.68 -11.68 3.74
C GLY A 81 -2.56 -12.85 3.28
N ARG A 82 -2.16 -14.11 3.54
CA ARG A 82 -2.89 -15.33 3.11
C ARG A 82 -3.79 -15.94 4.19
N SER A 83 -3.98 -15.28 5.34
CA SER A 83 -4.91 -15.74 6.37
C SER A 83 -6.27 -15.05 6.21
N ALA A 84 -7.15 -15.62 5.39
CA ALA A 84 -8.58 -15.36 5.51
C ALA A 84 -9.09 -15.94 6.85
N PRO A 85 -10.00 -15.28 7.58
CA PRO A 85 -10.60 -15.86 8.77
C PRO A 85 -11.48 -17.08 8.37
N PRO A 86 -11.45 -18.19 9.13
CA PRO A 86 -12.33 -19.34 8.87
C PRO A 86 -13.80 -18.99 9.15
N PRO A 87 -14.75 -19.73 8.54
CA PRO A 87 -16.19 -19.42 8.52
C PRO A 87 -16.86 -19.40 9.91
#